data_AF-A0A970F5A8-F1
#
_entry.id   AF-A0A970F5A8-F1
#
_cell.length_a   1.000
_cell.length_b   1.000
_cell.length_c   1.000
_cell.angle_alpha   90.00
_cell.angle_beta   90.00
_cell.angle_gamma   90.00
#
_symmetry.space_group_name_H-M   'P 1'
#
loop_
_entity.id
_entity.type
_entity.pdbx_description
1 polymer ?
#
loop_
_entity_poly.entity_id
_entity_poly.type
_entity_poly.pdbx_seq_one_letter_code
_entity_poly.pdbx_strand_id
1 'polypeptide(L)'
;MLELPQKGMVLNNKQITEVFGCQFEGGIRKSKKNHLLVLINDLAQSLYQNRWEKDVFYFTAIGKKGNQSLETPWQNRDLSQVNIAGQRVFLFEKLKPAHYLFQGEVVVG
;
A
#
# COMPACT_ATOMS: atom_id res chain seq x y z
N MET A 1 -14.13 13.27 -8.59
CA MET A 1 -13.23 13.34 -7.42
C MET A 1 -13.34 11.99 -6.70
N LEU A 2 -12.24 11.39 -6.24
CA LEU A 2 -12.28 10.09 -5.58
C LEU A 2 -12.77 10.27 -4.14
N GLU A 3 -13.87 9.61 -3.77
CA GLU A 3 -14.41 9.65 -2.41
C GLU A 3 -13.61 8.69 -1.52
N LEU A 4 -12.78 9.24 -0.64
CA LEU A 4 -11.93 8.46 0.24
C LEU A 4 -12.70 7.98 1.47
N PRO A 5 -12.43 6.75 1.95
CA PRO A 5 -12.95 6.28 3.22
C PRO A 5 -12.39 7.14 4.36
N GLN A 6 -13.12 7.20 5.47
CA GLN A 6 -12.60 7.80 6.69
C GLN A 6 -11.54 6.90 7.33
N LYS A 7 -10.50 7.49 7.93
CA LYS A 7 -9.51 6.75 8.70
C LYS A 7 -10.21 5.91 9.77
N GLY A 8 -9.80 4.65 9.91
CA GLY A 8 -10.44 3.69 10.82
C GLY A 8 -11.57 2.86 10.19
N MET A 9 -12.01 3.17 8.96
CA MET A 9 -12.94 2.29 8.25
C MET A 9 -12.27 0.97 7.86
N VAL A 10 -13.02 -0.13 7.99
CA VAL A 10 -12.58 -1.46 7.56
C VAL A 10 -13.20 -1.77 6.20
N LEU A 11 -12.34 -2.10 5.23
CA LEU A 11 -12.70 -2.42 3.86
C LEU A 11 -12.24 -3.83 3.50
N ASN A 12 -12.93 -4.47 2.56
CA ASN A 12 -12.47 -5.70 1.93
C ASN A 12 -11.75 -5.42 0.59
N ASN A 13 -11.14 -6.46 -0.02
CA ASN A 13 -10.41 -6.31 -1.29
C ASN A 13 -11.25 -5.70 -2.42
N LYS A 14 -12.53 -6.08 -2.51
CA LYS A 14 -13.45 -5.56 -3.53
C LYS A 14 -13.68 -4.06 -3.33
N GLN A 15 -14.00 -3.65 -2.10
CA GLN A 15 -14.20 -2.25 -1.76
C GLN A 15 -12.92 -1.41 -1.99
N ILE A 16 -11.73 -1.91 -1.63
CA ILE A 16 -10.46 -1.23 -1.93
C ILE A 16 -10.29 -1.07 -3.45
N THR A 17 -10.52 -2.13 -4.21
CA THR A 17 -10.40 -2.10 -5.68
C THR A 17 -11.38 -1.12 -6.31
N GLU A 18 -12.63 -1.12 -5.86
CA GLU A 18 -13.69 -0.23 -6.37
C GLU A 18 -13.40 1.23 -6.05
N VAL A 19 -13.00 1.54 -4.82
CA VAL A 19 -12.70 2.91 -4.37
C VAL A 19 -11.42 3.43 -5.02
N PHE A 20 -10.33 2.67 -4.97
CA PHE A 20 -9.00 3.13 -5.36
C PHE A 20 -8.63 2.80 -6.81
N GLY A 21 -9.37 1.91 -7.47
CA GLY A 21 -9.08 1.48 -8.85
C GLY A 21 -7.71 0.82 -9.00
N CYS A 22 -7.20 0.15 -7.97
CA CYS A 22 -5.90 -0.53 -7.96
C CYS A 22 -6.04 -2.05 -8.22
N GLN A 23 -4.95 -2.81 -8.23
CA GLN A 23 -5.06 -4.29 -8.29
C GLN A 23 -5.79 -4.86 -7.06
N PHE A 24 -6.36 -6.05 -7.23
CA PHE A 24 -7.15 -6.73 -6.20
C PHE A 24 -6.33 -7.24 -5.00
N GLU A 25 -5.07 -7.62 -5.23
CA GLU A 25 -4.18 -8.22 -4.23
C GLU A 25 -2.73 -7.72 -4.36
N GLY A 26 -1.92 -8.04 -3.35
CA GLY A 26 -0.51 -7.63 -3.24
C GLY A 26 -0.26 -6.62 -2.11
N GLY A 27 1.02 -6.51 -1.73
CA GLY A 27 1.51 -5.56 -0.71
C GLY A 27 1.60 -4.11 -1.21
N ILE A 28 1.84 -3.93 -2.51
CA ILE A 28 1.81 -2.63 -3.19
C ILE A 28 0.88 -2.76 -4.39
N ARG A 29 -0.23 -2.03 -4.37
CA ARG A 29 -1.28 -2.05 -5.40
C ARG A 29 -1.32 -0.70 -6.11
N LYS A 30 -0.96 -0.68 -7.37
CA LYS A 30 -0.98 0.47 -8.28
C LYS A 30 -2.35 0.68 -8.93
N SER A 31 -2.82 1.91 -8.90
CA SER A 31 -3.84 2.40 -9.82
C SER A 31 -3.20 3.31 -10.87
N LYS A 32 -3.21 2.88 -12.13
CA LYS A 32 -2.78 3.75 -13.24
C LYS A 32 -3.80 4.87 -13.50
N LYS A 33 -5.10 4.54 -13.44
CA LYS A 33 -6.19 5.47 -13.74
C LYS A 33 -6.23 6.64 -12.75
N ASN A 34 -6.05 6.35 -11.46
CA ASN A 34 -6.14 7.36 -10.39
C ASN A 34 -4.76 7.88 -9.96
N HIS A 35 -3.68 7.47 -10.63
CA HIS A 35 -2.30 7.88 -10.38
C HIS A 35 -1.90 7.77 -8.89
N LEU A 36 -2.14 6.60 -8.30
CA LEU A 36 -1.93 6.34 -6.88
C LEU A 36 -1.39 4.93 -6.61
N LEU A 37 -0.84 4.73 -5.41
CA LEU A 37 -0.49 3.45 -4.83
C LEU A 37 -1.28 3.20 -3.54
N VAL A 38 -1.63 1.94 -3.29
CA VAL A 38 -2.18 1.45 -2.03
C VAL A 38 -1.18 0.46 -1.44
N LEU A 39 -0.73 0.73 -0.22
CA LEU A 39 0.15 -0.12 0.57
C LEU A 39 -0.68 -0.96 1.53
N ILE A 40 -0.43 -2.27 1.53
CA ILE A 40 -1.04 -3.21 2.47
C ILE A 40 0.02 -3.67 3.45
N ASN A 41 -0.10 -3.25 4.70
CA ASN A 41 0.65 -3.81 5.81
C ASN A 41 -0.04 -5.09 6.30
N ASP A 42 0.63 -6.24 6.15
CA ASP A 42 0.15 -7.53 6.64
C ASP A 42 1.11 -8.06 7.72
N LEU A 43 0.85 -7.71 8.98
CA LEU A 43 1.68 -8.10 10.13
C LEU A 43 1.69 -9.62 10.37
N ALA A 44 0.71 -10.36 9.85
CA ALA A 44 0.68 -11.81 9.96
C ALA A 44 1.74 -12.48 9.05
N GLN A 45 2.22 -11.78 8.01
CA GLN A 45 3.36 -12.21 7.23
C GLN A 45 4.65 -11.76 7.93
N SER A 46 5.18 -12.60 8.83
CA SER A 46 6.45 -12.39 9.55
C SER A 46 7.69 -12.15 8.66
N LEU A 47 7.54 -12.26 7.34
CA LEU A 47 8.57 -12.01 6.34
C LEU A 47 8.97 -10.52 6.24
N TYR A 48 8.08 -9.61 6.62
CA TYR A 48 8.30 -8.17 6.50
C TYR A 48 8.41 -7.52 7.87
N GLN A 49 9.48 -6.77 8.11
CA GLN A 49 9.76 -6.10 9.38
C GLN A 49 9.12 -4.71 9.42
N ASN A 50 7.85 -4.64 9.04
CA ASN A 50 7.09 -3.40 9.06
C ASN A 50 6.87 -2.95 10.50
N ARG A 51 7.05 -1.66 10.77
CA ARG A 51 6.89 -1.13 12.12
C ARG A 51 6.53 0.34 12.11
N TRP A 52 5.80 0.73 13.13
CA TRP A 52 5.58 2.13 13.48
C TRP A 52 6.67 2.60 14.44
N GLU A 53 7.25 3.76 14.18
CA GLU A 53 8.03 4.52 15.14
C GLU A 53 7.44 5.93 15.19
N LYS A 54 6.66 6.21 16.25
CA LYS A 54 5.84 7.43 16.36
C LYS A 54 4.91 7.54 15.14
N ASP A 55 5.04 8.62 14.37
CA ASP A 55 4.23 8.91 13.18
C ASP A 55 4.86 8.38 11.88
N VAL A 56 6.03 7.73 11.95
CA VAL A 56 6.72 7.17 10.79
C VAL A 56 6.44 5.67 10.70
N PHE A 57 5.97 5.25 9.53
CA PHE A 57 5.77 3.84 9.23
C PHE A 57 6.89 3.32 8.32
N TYR A 58 7.73 2.45 8.87
CA TYR A 58 8.78 1.77 8.11
C TYR A 58 8.16 0.60 7.36
N PHE A 59 8.05 0.73 6.04
CA PHE A 59 7.47 -0.28 5.17
C PHE A 59 8.55 -1.02 4.37
N THR A 60 8.52 -2.35 4.43
CA THR A 60 9.35 -3.23 3.60
C THR A 60 8.63 -3.47 2.28
N ALA A 61 9.31 -3.18 1.17
CA ALA A 61 8.75 -3.32 -0.17
C ALA A 61 8.54 -4.80 -0.57
N ILE A 62 8.00 -5.06 -1.76
CA ILE A 62 7.68 -6.43 -2.20
C ILE A 62 8.93 -7.18 -2.68
N GLY A 63 8.84 -8.51 -2.70
CA GLY A 63 9.97 -9.42 -2.97
C GLY A 63 10.33 -10.20 -1.71
N LYS A 64 10.03 -11.50 -1.70
CA LYS A 64 10.08 -12.37 -0.51
C LYS A 64 11.37 -13.17 -0.38
N LYS A 65 12.18 -13.25 -1.43
CA LYS A 65 13.35 -14.13 -1.51
C LYS A 65 14.50 -13.38 -2.18
N GLY A 66 15.68 -13.45 -1.58
CA GLY A 66 16.89 -12.78 -2.08
C GLY A 66 16.78 -11.26 -2.07
N ASN A 67 17.60 -10.61 -2.89
CA ASN A 67 17.63 -9.16 -3.01
C ASN A 67 16.35 -8.64 -3.67
N GLN A 68 15.77 -7.59 -3.10
CA GLN A 68 14.66 -6.88 -3.73
C GLN A 68 15.14 -6.14 -4.98
N SER A 69 14.27 -6.04 -5.98
CA SER A 69 14.57 -5.39 -7.26
C SER A 69 13.60 -4.24 -7.52
N LEU A 70 14.09 -3.24 -8.26
CA LEU A 70 13.30 -2.14 -8.81
C LEU A 70 12.81 -2.46 -10.24
N GLU A 71 13.41 -3.43 -10.92
CA GLU A 71 13.08 -3.74 -12.31
C GLU A 71 11.85 -4.65 -12.41
N THR A 72 11.88 -5.75 -11.65
CA THR A 72 10.79 -6.72 -11.59
C THR A 72 10.67 -7.30 -10.18
N PRO A 73 9.50 -7.25 -9.54
CA PRO A 73 8.27 -6.55 -9.95
C PRO A 73 8.41 -5.01 -9.88
N TRP A 74 7.78 -4.30 -10.83
CA TRP A 74 7.97 -2.84 -11.02
C TRP A 74 7.37 -1.96 -9.92
N GLN A 75 6.53 -2.50 -9.03
CA GLN A 75 5.89 -1.73 -7.96
C GLN A 75 6.88 -1.14 -6.96
N ASN A 76 8.03 -1.79 -6.75
CA ASN A 76 9.08 -1.22 -5.89
C ASN A 76 9.67 0.06 -6.50
N ARG A 77 9.86 0.09 -7.83
CA ARG A 77 10.27 1.30 -8.55
C ARG A 77 9.21 2.38 -8.53
N ASP A 78 7.95 2.00 -8.72
CA ASP A 78 6.87 2.99 -8.63
C ASP A 78 6.84 3.61 -7.22
N LEU A 79 6.97 2.80 -6.16
CA LEU A 79 7.04 3.28 -4.78
C LEU A 79 8.24 4.20 -4.53
N SER A 80 9.43 3.89 -5.07
CA SER A 80 10.61 4.74 -4.90
C SER A 80 10.55 6.06 -5.68
N GLN A 81 9.63 6.17 -6.64
CA GLN A 81 9.50 7.34 -7.52
C GLN A 81 8.24 8.17 -7.25
N VAL A 82 7.42 7.83 -6.24
CA VAL A 82 6.12 8.48 -6.02
C VAL A 82 6.21 10.00 -5.88
N ASN A 83 7.25 10.51 -5.21
CA ASN A 83 7.46 11.94 -5.01
C ASN A 83 7.78 12.67 -6.33
N ILE A 84 8.60 12.05 -7.17
CA ILE A 84 8.98 12.59 -8.49
C ILE A 84 7.78 12.51 -9.45
N ALA A 85 7.03 11.41 -9.38
CA ALA A 85 5.88 11.16 -10.24
C ALA A 85 4.61 11.91 -9.79
N GLY A 86 4.59 12.46 -8.57
CA GLY A 86 3.39 13.07 -7.98
C GLY A 86 2.27 12.06 -7.70
N GLN A 87 2.61 10.79 -7.43
CA GLN A 87 1.63 9.76 -7.09
C GLN A 87 1.21 9.86 -5.62
N ARG A 88 -0.09 9.71 -5.37
CA ARG A 88 -0.63 9.65 -4.00
C ARG A 88 -0.45 8.25 -3.42
N VAL A 89 -0.24 8.15 -2.11
CA VAL A 89 -0.01 6.86 -1.45
C VAL A 89 -0.97 6.69 -0.28
N PHE A 90 -1.62 5.54 -0.20
CA PHE A 90 -2.61 5.23 0.83
C PHE A 90 -2.21 3.98 1.59
N LEU A 91 -2.33 4.00 2.92
CA LEU A 91 -1.95 2.89 3.78
C LEU A 91 -3.17 2.16 4.32
N PHE A 92 -3.10 0.83 4.27
CA PHE A 92 -4.03 -0.07 4.92
C PHE A 92 -3.30 -1.06 5.80
N GLU A 93 -3.89 -1.40 6.94
CA GLU A 93 -3.43 -2.47 7.81
C GLU A 93 -4.39 -3.66 7.72
N LYS A 94 -3.87 -4.82 7.36
CA LYS A 94 -4.65 -6.04 7.32
C LYS A 94 -4.89 -6.53 8.75
N LEU A 95 -6.15 -6.55 9.16
CA LEU A 95 -6.58 -7.04 10.47
C LEU A 95 -6.73 -8.56 10.47
N LYS A 96 -7.31 -9.09 9.39
CA LYS A 96 -7.59 -10.51 9.16
C LYS A 96 -7.75 -10.77 7.66
N PRO A 97 -7.87 -12.03 7.20
CA PRO A 97 -8.09 -12.31 5.78
C PRO A 97 -9.22 -11.46 5.18
N ALA A 98 -8.91 -10.79 4.07
CA ALA A 98 -9.80 -9.90 3.34
C ALA A 98 -10.40 -8.70 4.11
N HIS A 99 -9.85 -8.30 5.27
CA HIS A 99 -10.32 -7.13 6.03
C HIS A 99 -9.15 -6.21 6.37
N TYR A 100 -9.27 -4.95 5.96
CA TYR A 100 -8.19 -3.98 6.00
C TYR A 100 -8.67 -2.67 6.62
N LEU A 101 -8.00 -2.21 7.66
CA LEU A 101 -8.21 -0.93 8.30
C LEU A 101 -7.54 0.17 7.47
N PHE A 102 -8.30 1.19 7.07
CA PHE A 102 -7.74 2.33 6.37
C PHE A 102 -7.01 3.27 7.33
N GLN A 103 -5.72 3.51 7.09
CA GLN A 103 -4.88 4.39 7.92
C GLN A 103 -4.81 5.83 7.40
N GLY A 104 -5.22 6.06 6.15
CA GLY A 104 -5.19 7.37 5.51
C GLY A 104 -4.22 7.47 4.34
N GLU A 105 -4.11 8.69 3.80
CA GLU A 105 -3.05 9.07 2.90
C GLU A 105 -1.74 9.25 3.67
N VAL A 106 -0.62 8.86 3.07
CA VAL A 106 0.72 8.96 3.64
C VAL A 106 1.68 9.59 2.62
N VAL A 107 2.74 10.19 3.13
CA VAL A 107 3.86 10.69 2.32
C VAL A 107 5.06 9.76 2.44
N VAL A 108 5.84 9.63 1.37
CA VAL A 108 7.08 8.87 1.37
C VAL A 108 8.23 9.83 1.64
N GLY A 109 8.95 9.63 2.73
CA GLY A 109 10.08 10.45 3.18
C GLY A 109 11.44 9.85 2.85
#